data_AF-A0A1L9GTN3-F1
#
_entry.id   AF-A0A1L9GTN3-F1
#
_cell.length_a   1.000
_cell.length_b   1.000
_cell.length_c   1.000
_cell.angle_alpha   90.00
_cell.angle_beta   90.00
_cell.angle_gamma   90.00
#
_symmetry.space_group_name_H-M   'P 1'
#
loop_
_entity.id
_entity.type
_entity.pdbx_description
1 polymer ?
#
loop_
_entity_poly.entity_id
_entity_poly.type
_entity_poly.pdbx_seq_one_letter_code
_entity_poly.pdbx_strand_id
1 'polypeptide(L)'
;MEGTQQKGYDISKPTTEDWPRERLMREGPDVLRNAELLAIILNTGHKSSIYSDMPEQVAGVLVEDYSKLNKDSIPVSGYCIDILRIALWSLMITDTFYDSIKKVITLGGDTDTFAAVAGALSGCYYGYNGIPETWKSEVMRADYIKELSEKMYLKD
;
A
#
# COMPACT_ATOMS: atom_id res chain seq x y z
N MET A 1 -34.09 -1.50 -5.56
CA MET A 1 -33.21 -1.64 -4.39
C MET A 1 -33.06 -3.12 -4.13
N GLU A 2 -32.06 -3.75 -4.75
CA GLU A 2 -31.67 -5.12 -4.42
C GLU A 2 -30.42 -5.02 -3.56
N GLY A 3 -30.57 -5.42 -2.29
CA GLY A 3 -29.47 -5.46 -1.34
C GLY A 3 -28.53 -6.59 -1.71
N THR A 4 -27.31 -6.25 -2.10
CA THR A 4 -26.21 -7.21 -2.24
C THR A 4 -25.89 -7.78 -0.86
N GLN A 5 -26.31 -9.03 -0.62
CA GLN A 5 -25.86 -9.81 0.53
C GLN A 5 -24.33 -9.95 0.47
N GLN A 6 -23.63 -9.40 1.45
CA GLN A 6 -22.23 -9.74 1.69
C GLN A 6 -22.16 -11.22 2.09
N LYS A 7 -21.70 -12.07 1.17
CA LYS A 7 -21.35 -13.46 1.46
C LYS A 7 -20.20 -13.44 2.47
N GLY A 8 -20.44 -13.98 3.67
CA GLY A 8 -19.42 -14.12 4.71
C GLY A 8 -18.25 -14.98 4.20
N TYR A 9 -17.03 -14.49 4.37
CA TYR A 9 -15.80 -15.17 3.95
C TYR A 9 -15.41 -16.20 5.02
N ASP A 10 -15.64 -17.49 4.75
CA ASP A 10 -15.21 -18.58 5.63
C ASP A 10 -13.73 -18.91 5.38
N ILE A 11 -12.86 -18.41 6.27
CA ILE A 11 -11.41 -18.62 6.21
C ILE A 11 -10.98 -20.08 6.43
N SER A 12 -11.90 -20.97 6.84
CA SER A 12 -11.55 -22.35 7.18
C SER A 12 -11.48 -23.31 5.99
N LYS A 13 -12.06 -22.94 4.83
CA LYS A 13 -12.09 -23.77 3.61
C LYS A 13 -12.12 -22.96 2.30
N PRO A 14 -11.17 -22.03 2.05
CA PRO A 14 -11.10 -21.38 0.74
C PRO A 14 -10.77 -22.43 -0.32
N THR A 15 -11.66 -22.63 -1.30
CA THR A 15 -11.28 -23.40 -2.49
C THR A 15 -10.16 -22.63 -3.20
N THR A 16 -9.27 -23.29 -3.95
CA THR A 16 -8.20 -22.60 -4.69
C THR A 16 -8.73 -21.50 -5.61
N GLU A 17 -10.00 -21.59 -6.05
CA GLU A 17 -10.68 -20.59 -6.86
C GLU A 17 -11.03 -19.29 -6.11
N ASP A 18 -11.12 -19.34 -4.77
CA ASP A 18 -11.41 -18.19 -3.91
C ASP A 18 -10.14 -17.41 -3.53
N TRP A 19 -8.96 -17.94 -3.87
CA TRP A 19 -7.69 -17.35 -3.45
C TRP A 19 -7.50 -16.00 -4.14
N PRO A 20 -7.16 -14.92 -3.40
CA PRO A 20 -6.99 -13.59 -3.98
C PRO A 20 -6.02 -13.55 -5.17
N ARG A 21 -4.93 -14.32 -5.11
CA ARG A 21 -3.98 -14.42 -6.24
C ARG A 21 -4.62 -15.02 -7.49
N GLU A 22 -5.34 -16.13 -7.37
CA GLU A 22 -5.94 -16.80 -8.54
C GLU A 22 -7.04 -15.94 -9.17
N ARG A 23 -7.83 -15.24 -8.34
CA ARG A 23 -8.83 -14.26 -8.79
C ARG A 23 -8.18 -13.10 -9.55
N LEU A 24 -7.06 -12.57 -9.04
CA LEU A 24 -6.28 -11.53 -9.71
C LEU A 24 -5.81 -11.97 -11.11
N MET A 25 -5.27 -13.19 -11.22
CA MET A 25 -4.73 -13.71 -12.48
C MET A 25 -5.82 -13.95 -13.53
N ARG A 26 -7.02 -14.36 -13.10
CA ARG A 26 -8.13 -14.71 -14.00
C ARG A 26 -8.95 -13.49 -14.45
N GLU A 27 -9.25 -12.58 -13.52
CA GLU A 27 -10.26 -11.53 -13.71
C GLU A 27 -9.68 -10.11 -13.61
N GLY A 28 -8.40 -9.99 -13.26
CA GLY A 28 -7.72 -8.71 -13.09
C GLY A 28 -7.85 -8.13 -11.68
N PRO A 29 -7.29 -6.94 -11.43
CA PRO A 29 -7.21 -6.36 -10.08
C PRO A 29 -8.55 -5.90 -9.51
N ASP A 30 -9.52 -5.57 -10.36
CA ASP A 30 -10.79 -4.93 -9.95
C ASP A 30 -11.72 -5.88 -9.17
N VAL A 31 -11.48 -7.19 -9.23
CA VAL A 31 -12.23 -8.15 -8.41
C VAL A 31 -11.74 -8.21 -6.97
N LEU A 32 -10.56 -7.67 -6.67
CA LEU A 32 -9.99 -7.71 -5.33
C LEU A 32 -10.35 -6.47 -4.51
N ARG A 33 -10.46 -6.66 -3.21
CA ARG A 33 -10.49 -5.52 -2.27
C ARG A 33 -9.10 -4.88 -2.23
N ASN A 34 -9.04 -3.57 -2.01
CA ASN A 34 -7.78 -2.82 -1.89
C ASN A 34 -6.76 -3.50 -0.95
N ALA A 35 -7.21 -4.00 0.21
CA ALA A 35 -6.33 -4.68 1.16
C ALA A 35 -5.74 -5.99 0.62
N GLU A 36 -6.51 -6.76 -0.15
CA GLU A 36 -6.04 -8.01 -0.78
C GLU A 36 -5.02 -7.70 -1.87
N LEU A 37 -5.33 -6.71 -2.70
CA LEU A 37 -4.46 -6.29 -3.80
C LEU A 37 -3.13 -5.74 -3.25
N LEU A 38 -3.18 -4.87 -2.24
CA LEU A 38 -1.98 -4.33 -1.59
C LEU A 38 -1.09 -5.43 -1.02
N ALA A 39 -1.67 -6.40 -0.31
CA ALA A 39 -0.93 -7.52 0.27
C ALA A 39 -0.25 -8.37 -0.80
N ILE A 40 -0.91 -8.62 -1.93
CA ILE A 40 -0.31 -9.33 -3.05
C ILE A 40 0.87 -8.53 -3.62
N ILE A 41 0.69 -7.24 -3.90
CA ILE A 41 1.72 -6.40 -4.52
C ILE A 41 2.97 -6.30 -3.62
N LEU A 42 2.79 -6.10 -2.32
CA LEU A 42 3.91 -6.03 -1.37
C LEU A 42 4.65 -7.38 -1.28
N ASN A 43 3.93 -8.50 -1.32
CA ASN A 43 4.52 -9.82 -1.27
C ASN A 43 5.20 -10.23 -2.59
N THR A 44 4.71 -9.77 -3.75
CA THR A 44 5.34 -10.01 -5.05
C THR A 44 6.61 -9.16 -5.23
N GLY A 45 6.63 -7.91 -4.78
CA GLY A 45 7.83 -7.07 -4.82
C GLY A 45 9.04 -7.66 -4.07
N HIS A 46 8.79 -8.52 -3.07
CA HIS A 46 9.83 -9.26 -2.34
C HIS A 46 10.41 -10.45 -3.14
N LYS A 47 9.70 -10.96 -4.16
CA LYS A 47 10.13 -12.13 -4.96
C LYS A 47 10.38 -11.68 -6.40
N SER A 48 11.65 -11.57 -6.77
CA SER A 48 12.15 -11.09 -8.07
C SER A 48 11.65 -11.84 -9.32
N SER A 49 10.85 -12.91 -9.17
CA SER A 49 10.56 -13.87 -10.24
C SER A 49 9.12 -13.91 -10.75
N ILE A 50 8.23 -12.96 -10.42
CA ILE A 50 6.77 -13.09 -10.75
C ILE A 50 6.21 -11.92 -11.57
N TYR A 51 7.04 -11.01 -12.10
CA TYR A 51 6.51 -9.83 -12.80
C TYR A 51 5.85 -10.16 -14.15
N SER A 52 6.34 -11.16 -14.88
CA SER A 52 5.87 -11.47 -16.25
C SER A 52 4.44 -11.98 -16.32
N ASP A 53 3.97 -12.59 -15.24
CA ASP A 53 2.67 -13.27 -15.23
C ASP A 53 1.57 -12.41 -14.59
N MET A 54 1.95 -11.31 -13.93
CA MET A 54 0.98 -10.43 -13.27
C MET A 54 0.19 -9.59 -14.27
N PRO A 55 -1.07 -9.24 -13.97
CA PRO A 55 -1.81 -8.27 -14.76
C PRO A 55 -1.03 -6.96 -14.95
N GLU A 56 -1.13 -6.37 -16.14
CA GLU A 56 -0.34 -5.20 -16.55
C GLU A 56 -0.46 -4.03 -15.58
N GLN A 57 -1.65 -3.79 -15.01
CA GLN A 57 -1.85 -2.71 -14.03
C GLN A 57 -1.01 -2.92 -12.76
N VAL A 58 -0.84 -4.16 -12.33
CA VAL A 58 -0.05 -4.52 -11.15
C VAL A 58 1.44 -4.52 -11.47
N ALA A 59 1.83 -5.13 -12.59
CA ALA A 59 3.21 -5.13 -13.05
C ALA A 59 3.72 -3.69 -13.30
N GLY A 60 2.88 -2.85 -13.90
CA GLY A 60 3.14 -1.44 -14.19
C GLY A 60 3.54 -0.64 -12.97
N VAL A 61 2.91 -0.89 -11.81
CA VAL A 61 3.29 -0.21 -10.55
C VAL A 61 4.72 -0.55 -10.12
N LEU A 62 5.19 -1.76 -10.41
CA LEU A 62 6.48 -2.25 -9.94
C LEU A 62 7.64 -1.91 -10.89
N VAL A 63 7.35 -1.60 -12.15
CA VAL A 63 8.36 -1.29 -13.18
C VAL A 63 8.45 0.20 -13.52
N GLU A 64 7.50 1.02 -13.07
CA GLU A 64 7.48 2.46 -13.31
C GLU A 64 8.62 3.16 -12.58
N ASP A 65 9.28 4.11 -13.26
CA ASP A 65 10.30 4.96 -12.65
C ASP A 65 9.68 6.27 -12.17
N TYR A 66 9.15 6.23 -10.94
CA TYR A 66 8.43 7.36 -10.37
C TYR A 66 9.30 8.61 -10.16
N SER A 67 10.64 8.48 -10.13
CA SER A 67 11.54 9.63 -9.98
C SER A 67 11.43 10.62 -11.14
N LYS A 68 10.94 10.16 -12.30
CA LYS A 68 10.76 10.97 -13.51
C LYS A 68 9.37 11.58 -13.66
N LEU A 69 8.42 11.20 -12.80
CA LEU A 69 7.04 11.65 -12.91
C LEU A 69 6.83 13.00 -12.21
N ASN A 70 6.09 13.88 -12.87
CA ASN A 70 5.61 15.11 -12.25
C ASN A 70 4.30 14.82 -11.48
N LYS A 71 3.92 15.74 -10.58
CA LYS A 71 2.73 15.59 -9.73
C LYS A 71 1.42 15.43 -10.51
N ASP A 72 1.32 16.07 -11.67
CA ASP A 72 0.09 16.13 -12.48
C ASP A 72 -0.09 14.85 -13.31
N SER A 73 0.98 14.06 -13.44
CA SER A 73 0.98 12.73 -14.07
C SER A 73 0.52 11.61 -13.12
N ILE A 74 0.38 11.87 -11.82
CA ILE A 74 -0.02 10.86 -10.84
C ILE A 74 -1.55 10.83 -10.73
N PRO A 75 -2.21 9.71 -11.05
CA PRO A 75 -3.64 9.57 -10.82
C PRO A 75 -3.96 9.69 -9.32
N VAL A 76 -4.93 10.54 -8.99
CA VAL A 76 -5.38 10.75 -7.60
C VAL A 76 -6.75 10.12 -7.42
N SER A 77 -6.78 8.90 -6.86
CA SER A 77 -8.02 8.15 -6.63
C SER A 77 -7.91 7.21 -5.43
N GLY A 78 -9.05 6.72 -4.92
CA GLY A 78 -9.10 5.73 -3.84
C GLY A 78 -8.82 4.28 -4.29
N TYR A 79 -8.41 4.08 -5.55
CA TYR A 79 -8.05 2.77 -6.07
C TYR A 79 -6.66 2.36 -5.58
N CYS A 80 -6.51 1.14 -5.05
CA CYS A 80 -5.25 0.69 -4.42
C CYS A 80 -4.01 0.86 -5.29
N ILE A 81 -4.13 0.65 -6.61
CA ILE A 81 -3.00 0.80 -7.55
C ILE A 81 -2.55 2.27 -7.58
N ASP A 82 -3.48 3.22 -7.63
CA ASP A 82 -3.16 4.64 -7.63
C ASP A 82 -2.62 5.10 -6.28
N ILE A 83 -3.17 4.59 -5.17
CA ILE A 83 -2.65 4.85 -3.82
C ILE A 83 -1.18 4.41 -3.72
N LEU A 84 -0.86 3.22 -4.24
CA LEU A 84 0.51 2.71 -4.22
C LEU A 84 1.44 3.52 -5.14
N ARG A 85 0.97 3.95 -6.31
CA ARG A 85 1.70 4.88 -7.20
C ARG A 85 2.03 6.19 -6.49
N ILE A 86 1.05 6.79 -5.79
CA ILE A 86 1.24 8.02 -5.01
C ILE A 86 2.32 7.82 -3.95
N ALA A 87 2.25 6.72 -3.21
CA ALA A 87 3.20 6.41 -2.13
C ALA A 87 4.63 6.14 -2.63
N LEU A 88 4.78 5.37 -3.72
CA LEU A 88 6.09 5.12 -4.34
C LEU A 88 6.66 6.39 -4.95
N TRP A 89 5.82 7.19 -5.62
CA TRP A 89 6.21 8.48 -6.15
C TRP A 89 6.74 9.41 -5.06
N SER A 90 5.98 9.63 -3.99
CA SER A 90 6.43 10.52 -2.91
C SER A 90 7.74 10.06 -2.28
N LEU A 91 7.89 8.75 -2.08
CA LEU A 91 9.13 8.16 -1.55
C LEU A 91 10.33 8.38 -2.47
N MET A 92 10.16 8.22 -3.79
CA MET A 92 11.27 8.32 -4.75
C MET A 92 11.72 9.76 -5.05
N ILE A 93 10.86 10.75 -4.81
CA ILE A 93 11.19 12.17 -5.08
C ILE A 93 11.50 13.00 -3.82
N THR A 94 11.60 12.35 -2.66
CA THR A 94 11.90 13.03 -1.40
C THR A 94 13.02 12.32 -0.63
N ASP A 95 13.69 13.06 0.25
CA ASP A 95 14.82 12.56 1.02
C ASP A 95 14.50 12.39 2.52
N THR A 96 13.28 12.72 2.93
CA THR A 96 12.86 12.64 4.34
C THR A 96 11.43 12.10 4.47
N PHE A 97 11.15 11.43 5.59
CA PHE A 97 9.80 10.97 5.93
C PHE A 97 8.80 12.12 5.91
N TYR A 98 9.19 13.25 6.50
CA TYR A 98 8.37 14.45 6.57
C TYR A 98 7.99 14.96 5.18
N ASP A 99 8.98 15.11 4.28
CA ASP A 99 8.72 15.61 2.93
C ASP A 99 7.89 14.64 2.11
N SER A 100 8.10 13.32 2.27
CA SER A 100 7.30 12.29 1.61
C SER A 100 5.83 12.42 1.97
N ILE A 101 5.50 12.47 3.26
CA ILE A 101 4.11 12.63 3.73
C ILE A 101 3.55 13.99 3.31
N LYS A 102 4.33 15.06 3.44
CA LYS A 102 3.93 16.40 3.03
C LYS A 102 3.57 16.44 1.54
N LYS A 103 4.31 15.74 0.69
CA LYS A 103 4.03 15.68 -0.75
C LYS A 103 2.67 15.02 -1.01
N VAL A 104 2.40 13.90 -0.35
CA VAL A 104 1.16 13.15 -0.52
C VAL A 104 -0.06 13.97 -0.10
N ILE A 105 -0.03 14.59 1.08
CA ILE A 105 -1.19 15.37 1.56
C ILE A 105 -1.49 16.60 0.68
N THR A 106 -0.49 17.12 -0.05
CA THR A 106 -0.70 18.26 -0.97
C THR A 106 -1.40 17.89 -2.28
N LEU A 107 -1.59 16.60 -2.58
CA LEU A 107 -2.33 16.15 -3.76
C LEU A 107 -3.85 16.32 -3.62
N GLY A 108 -4.36 16.45 -2.39
CA GLY A 108 -5.80 16.45 -2.12
C GLY A 108 -6.43 15.07 -2.28
N GLY A 109 -7.77 15.00 -2.29
CA GLY A 109 -8.50 13.73 -2.32
C GLY A 109 -8.54 13.03 -0.95
N ASP A 110 -8.33 11.71 -0.96
CA ASP A 110 -8.38 10.84 0.23
C ASP A 110 -7.02 10.79 0.95
N THR A 111 -6.59 11.96 1.42
CA THR A 111 -5.21 12.18 1.86
C THR A 111 -4.83 11.38 3.10
N ASP A 112 -5.79 11.00 3.94
CA ASP A 112 -5.57 10.11 5.10
C ASP A 112 -5.18 8.70 4.66
N THR A 113 -5.90 8.11 3.70
CA THR A 113 -5.54 6.81 3.11
C THR A 113 -4.20 6.88 2.40
N PHE A 114 -3.97 7.93 1.60
CA PHE A 114 -2.71 8.09 0.87
C PHE A 114 -1.53 8.23 1.82
N ALA A 115 -1.67 9.07 2.86
CA ALA A 115 -0.63 9.28 3.87
C ALA A 115 -0.40 8.03 4.73
N ALA A 116 -1.42 7.22 5.00
CA ALA A 116 -1.26 5.96 5.73
C ALA A 116 -0.39 4.97 4.95
N VAL A 117 -0.65 4.78 3.64
CA VAL A 117 0.14 3.87 2.80
C VAL A 117 1.55 4.42 2.56
N ALA A 118 1.68 5.72 2.25
CA ALA A 118 2.98 6.36 2.10
C ALA A 118 3.79 6.33 3.40
N GLY A 119 3.14 6.51 4.56
CA GLY A 119 3.79 6.43 5.86
C GLY A 119 4.29 5.03 6.20
N ALA A 120 3.56 3.98 5.81
CA ALA A 120 4.05 2.61 5.96
C ALA A 120 5.33 2.39 5.13
N LEU A 121 5.33 2.78 3.86
CA LEU A 121 6.50 2.60 2.97
C LEU A 121 7.69 3.48 3.38
N SER A 122 7.46 4.78 3.58
CA SER A 122 8.47 5.74 4.01
C SER A 122 9.00 5.42 5.41
N GLY A 123 8.17 4.89 6.31
CA GLY A 123 8.59 4.44 7.63
C GLY A 123 9.55 3.25 7.57
N CYS A 124 9.31 2.31 6.66
CA CYS A 124 10.24 1.21 6.39
C CYS A 124 11.57 1.71 5.80
N TYR A 125 11.54 2.72 4.93
CA TYR A 125 12.72 3.22 4.24
C TYR A 125 13.58 4.17 5.08
N TYR A 126 12.99 5.22 5.66
CA TYR A 126 13.72 6.20 6.49
C TYR A 126 13.90 5.75 7.94
N GLY A 127 13.20 4.69 8.35
CA GLY A 127 13.23 4.15 9.71
C GLY A 127 12.48 4.99 10.74
N TYR A 128 12.27 4.41 11.92
CA TYR A 128 11.55 5.06 13.03
C TYR A 128 12.18 6.40 13.47
N ASN A 129 13.51 6.48 13.45
CA ASN A 129 14.24 7.70 13.81
C ASN A 129 14.13 8.81 12.76
N GLY A 130 13.73 8.48 11.52
CA GLY A 130 13.48 9.45 10.46
C GLY A 130 12.12 10.17 10.60
N ILE A 131 11.23 9.67 11.45
CA ILE A 131 9.92 10.28 11.71
C ILE A 131 10.11 11.48 12.66
N PRO A 132 9.53 12.66 12.36
CA PRO A 132 9.60 13.84 13.24
C PRO A 132 9.16 13.51 14.67
N GLU A 133 9.94 13.95 15.67
CA GLU A 133 9.64 13.69 17.08
C GLU A 133 8.27 14.23 17.49
N THR A 134 7.94 15.42 17.01
CA THR A 134 6.64 16.06 17.23
C THR A 134 5.47 15.25 16.66
N TRP A 135 5.67 14.46 15.61
CA TRP A 135 4.62 13.59 15.08
C TRP A 135 4.47 12.33 15.92
N LYS A 136 5.59 11.73 16.36
CA LYS A 136 5.57 10.56 17.23
C LYS A 136 4.88 10.84 18.56
N SER A 137 5.11 12.01 19.16
CA SER A 137 4.53 12.38 20.44
C SER A 137 3.03 12.68 20.41
N GLU A 138 2.49 13.05 19.25
CA GLU A 138 1.07 13.41 19.08
C GLU A 138 0.19 12.22 18.68
N VAL A 139 0.80 11.10 18.25
CA VAL A 139 0.06 9.90 17.87
C VAL A 139 -0.57 9.27 19.10
N MET A 140 -1.89 9.17 19.10
CA MET A 140 -2.63 8.48 20.14
C MET A 140 -2.18 7.02 20.23
N ARG A 141 -1.84 6.58 21.45
CA ARG A 141 -1.35 5.22 21.73
C ARG A 141 -0.05 4.85 20.98
N ALA A 142 0.85 5.81 20.72
CA ALA A 142 2.15 5.57 20.11
C ALA A 142 2.92 4.41 20.76
N ASP A 143 2.95 4.35 22.10
CA ASP A 143 3.63 3.28 22.85
C ASP A 143 3.06 1.88 22.54
N TYR A 144 1.73 1.77 22.44
CA TYR A 144 1.06 0.51 22.10
C TYR A 144 1.35 0.08 20.67
N ILE A 145 1.39 1.02 19.72
CA ILE A 145 1.72 0.74 18.33
C ILE A 145 3.18 0.25 18.23
N LYS A 146 4.09 0.90 18.96
CA LYS A 146 5.50 0.50 19.04
C LYS A 146 5.65 -0.90 19.62
N GLU A 147 5.01 -1.20 20.75
CA GLU A 147 5.01 -2.54 21.35
C GLU A 147 4.48 -3.61 20.38
N LEU A 148 3.38 -3.31 19.66
CA LEU A 148 2.82 -4.22 18.67
C LEU A 148 3.80 -4.49 17.52
N SER A 149 4.48 -3.44 17.03
CA SER A 149 5.48 -3.57 15.96
C SER A 149 6.66 -4.46 16.38
N GLU A 150 7.14 -4.32 17.61
CA GLU A 150 8.23 -5.15 18.17
C GLU A 150 7.79 -6.61 18.30
N LYS A 151 6.57 -6.88 18.74
CA LYS A 151 6.01 -8.25 18.80
C LYS A 151 5.86 -8.89 17.42
N MET A 152 5.53 -8.11 16.39
CA MET A 152 5.44 -8.63 15.02
C MET A 152 6.81 -8.93 14.43
N TYR A 153 7.83 -8.15 14.77
CA TYR A 153 9.21 -8.38 14.33
C TYR A 153 9.84 -9.63 14.96
N LEU A 154 9.54 -9.93 16.23
CA LEU A 154 10.11 -11.06 16.97
C LEU A 154 9.44 -12.42 16.69
N LYS A 155 8.48 -12.47 15.76
CA LYS A 155 7.70 -13.66 15.48
C LYS A 155 8.22 -14.35 14.21
N ASP A 156 9.31 -15.11 14.37
CA ASP A 156 9.79 -16.12 13.41
C ASP A 156 8.97 -17.42 13.53
#